data_AF-A0A3C2APG2-F1
#
_entry.id   AF-A0A3C2APG2-F1
#
_cell.length_a   1.000
_cell.length_b   1.000
_cell.length_c   1.000
_cell.angle_alpha   90.00
_cell.angle_beta   90.00
_cell.angle_gamma   90.00
#
_symmetry.space_group_name_H-M   'P 1'
#
loop_
_entity.id
_entity.type
_entity.pdbx_description
1 polymer ?
#
loop_
_entity_poly.entity_id
_entity_poly.type
_entity_poly.pdbx_seq_one_letter_code
_entity_poly.pdbx_strand_id
1 'polypeptide(L)'
;MAEEEIKLDSIESAIQDIKDGKIIIVVDDADRENEGDFVAAARSVTPEMINFMATHGRGLICAPLVEDRCVELGLDLMVQNNNAAYETPFTVSVDLMGHGCTTGISASDRSKTVQALVNPDINPEELGKPGHIFP
;
A
#
# COMPACT_ATOMS: atom_id res chain seq x y z
N MET A 1 36.16 -5.01 10.42
CA MET A 1 35.23 -6.14 10.21
C MET A 1 35.01 -6.20 8.72
N ALA A 2 35.17 -7.37 8.08
CA ALA A 2 34.90 -7.45 6.65
C ALA A 2 33.43 -7.11 6.41
N GLU A 3 33.15 -6.23 5.44
CA GLU A 3 31.79 -5.99 4.98
C GLU A 3 31.25 -7.33 4.46
N GLU A 4 30.22 -7.88 5.13
CA GLU A 4 29.49 -9.01 4.57
C GLU A 4 28.84 -8.55 3.27
N GLU A 5 29.11 -9.28 2.19
CA GLU A 5 28.52 -9.00 0.88
C GLU A 5 26.99 -9.19 0.97
N ILE A 6 26.24 -8.08 0.90
CA ILE A 6 24.77 -8.12 0.92
C ILE A 6 24.30 -8.81 -0.37
N LYS A 7 23.71 -9.99 -0.22
CA LYS A 7 23.15 -10.75 -1.34
C LYS A 7 21.65 -10.48 -1.45
N LEU A 8 21.24 -9.84 -2.54
CA LEU A 8 19.84 -9.64 -2.91
C LEU A 8 19.38 -10.69 -3.93
N ASP A 9 18.08 -10.96 -3.94
CA ASP A 9 17.46 -11.79 -4.97
C ASP A 9 17.39 -11.05 -6.33
N SER A 10 17.25 -11.80 -7.42
CA SER A 10 17.08 -11.21 -8.75
C SER A 10 15.73 -10.48 -8.88
N ILE A 11 15.68 -9.46 -9.74
CA ILE A 11 14.43 -8.75 -10.02
C ILE A 11 13.40 -9.69 -10.65
N GLU A 12 13.83 -10.63 -11.49
CA GLU A 12 12.96 -11.61 -12.14
C GLU A 12 12.27 -12.53 -11.12
N SER A 13 13.00 -13.00 -10.09
CA SER A 13 12.39 -13.79 -9.01
C SER A 13 11.42 -12.97 -8.17
N ALA A 14 11.76 -11.72 -7.86
CA ALA A 14 10.87 -10.83 -7.11
C ALA A 14 9.56 -10.55 -7.88
N ILE A 15 9.64 -10.30 -9.19
CA ILE A 15 8.46 -10.13 -10.05
C ILE A 15 7.62 -11.42 -10.06
N GLN A 16 8.25 -12.59 -10.13
CA GLN A 16 7.53 -13.86 -10.12
C GLN A 16 6.81 -14.08 -8.79
N ASP A 17 7.46 -13.80 -7.66
CA ASP A 17 6.86 -13.92 -6.34
C ASP A 17 5.65 -12.98 -6.16
N ILE A 18 5.74 -11.73 -6.65
CA ILE A 18 4.59 -10.80 -6.67
C ILE A 18 3.45 -11.35 -7.54
N LYS A 19 3.75 -11.92 -8.73
CA LYS A 19 2.74 -12.54 -9.59
C LYS A 19 2.04 -13.71 -8.90
N ASP A 20 2.78 -14.49 -8.13
CA ASP A 20 2.29 -15.63 -7.36
C ASP A 20 1.57 -15.21 -6.07
N GLY A 21 1.43 -13.89 -5.81
CA GLY A 21 0.69 -13.34 -4.68
C GLY A 21 1.45 -13.35 -3.36
N LYS A 22 2.78 -13.47 -3.40
CA LYS A 22 3.63 -13.41 -2.21
C LYS A 22 3.96 -11.97 -1.83
N ILE A 23 4.31 -11.79 -0.56
CA ILE A 23 4.92 -10.57 -0.04
C ILE A 23 6.42 -10.67 -0.28
N ILE A 24 7.03 -9.63 -0.83
CA ILE A 24 8.49 -9.47 -0.91
C ILE A 24 8.93 -8.31 -0.01
N ILE A 25 10.23 -8.19 0.24
CA ILE A 25 10.82 -7.01 0.87
C ILE A 25 11.57 -6.22 -0.18
N VAL A 26 11.29 -4.93 -0.28
CA VAL A 26 12.05 -3.98 -1.12
C VAL A 26 12.81 -3.05 -0.18
N VAL A 27 14.13 -3.01 -0.33
CA VAL A 27 14.99 -2.09 0.44
C VAL A 27 15.39 -0.92 -0.43
N ASP A 28 15.42 0.28 0.15
CA ASP A 28 15.89 1.48 -0.54
C ASP A 28 17.38 1.76 -0.24
N ASP A 29 17.89 2.87 -0.78
CA ASP A 29 19.30 3.23 -0.64
C ASP A 29 19.66 3.59 0.81
N ALA A 30 20.89 3.25 1.21
CA ALA A 30 21.37 3.44 2.59
C ALA A 30 21.49 4.91 3.02
N ASP A 31 21.48 5.85 2.08
CA ASP A 31 21.54 7.30 2.32
C ASP A 31 20.17 8.00 2.13
N ARG A 32 19.10 7.23 1.91
CA ARG A 32 17.70 7.71 1.88
C ARG A 32 16.98 7.28 3.17
N GLU A 33 16.06 6.32 3.12
CA GLU A 33 15.37 5.83 4.33
C GLU A 33 16.18 4.73 5.01
N ASN A 34 16.96 3.97 4.24
CA ASN A 34 17.66 2.77 4.70
C ASN A 34 16.67 1.80 5.38
N GLU A 35 15.49 1.66 4.79
CA GLU A 35 14.36 0.86 5.27
C GLU A 35 14.02 -0.27 4.30
N GLY A 36 13.21 -1.22 4.77
CA GLY A 36 12.73 -2.36 3.99
C GLY A 36 11.23 -2.49 4.09
N ASP A 37 10.54 -2.33 2.97
CA ASP A 37 9.08 -2.35 2.89
C ASP A 37 8.55 -3.70 2.44
N PHE A 38 7.46 -4.15 3.08
CA PHE A 38 6.66 -5.26 2.56
C PHE A 38 5.86 -4.81 1.35
N VAL A 39 6.13 -5.43 0.20
CA VAL A 39 5.46 -5.13 -1.07
C VAL A 39 4.71 -6.35 -1.56
N ALA A 40 3.46 -6.16 -1.99
CA ALA A 40 2.63 -7.19 -2.59
C ALA A 40 1.68 -6.58 -3.63
N ALA A 41 1.18 -7.39 -4.56
CA ALA A 41 0.19 -6.94 -5.52
C ALA A 41 -1.19 -6.77 -4.86
N ALA A 42 -1.78 -5.57 -4.97
CA ALA A 42 -3.11 -5.26 -4.42
C ALA A 42 -4.21 -6.26 -4.86
N ARG A 43 -4.16 -6.78 -6.10
CA ARG A 43 -5.11 -7.79 -6.59
C ARG A 43 -5.08 -9.13 -5.82
N SER A 44 -3.98 -9.40 -5.13
CA SER A 44 -3.75 -10.64 -4.36
C SER A 44 -3.90 -10.40 -2.85
N VAL A 45 -4.31 -9.20 -2.43
CA VAL A 45 -4.41 -8.85 -1.01
C VAL A 45 -5.48 -9.70 -0.32
N THR A 46 -5.15 -10.15 0.89
CA THR A 46 -6.07 -10.89 1.77
C THR A 46 -6.06 -10.29 3.18
N PRO A 47 -7.06 -10.59 4.02
CA PRO A 47 -7.03 -10.19 5.43
C PRO A 47 -5.78 -10.71 6.17
N GLU A 48 -5.33 -11.92 5.86
CA GLU A 48 -4.13 -12.52 6.45
C GLU A 48 -2.87 -11.75 6.05
N MET A 49 -2.77 -11.33 4.78
CA MET A 49 -1.67 -10.50 4.28
C MET A 49 -1.63 -9.14 5.00
N ILE A 50 -2.76 -8.45 5.11
CA ILE A 50 -2.87 -7.18 5.84
C ILE A 50 -2.49 -7.36 7.31
N ASN A 51 -2.98 -8.44 7.95
CA ASN A 51 -2.66 -8.72 9.34
C ASN A 51 -1.17 -9.02 9.53
N PHE A 52 -0.55 -9.75 8.60
CA PHE A 52 0.89 -10.03 8.59
C PHE A 52 1.69 -8.72 8.48
N MET A 53 1.37 -7.86 7.50
CA MET A 53 2.01 -6.55 7.32
C MET A 53 1.87 -5.69 8.58
N ALA A 54 0.66 -5.60 9.14
CA ALA A 54 0.42 -4.82 10.37
C ALA A 54 1.16 -5.39 11.61
N THR A 55 1.33 -6.71 11.67
CA THR A 55 1.97 -7.39 12.82
C THR A 55 3.49 -7.36 12.74
N HIS A 56 4.06 -7.48 11.54
CA HIS A 56 5.50 -7.66 11.35
C HIS A 56 6.17 -6.45 10.72
N GLY A 57 5.51 -5.77 9.77
CA GLY A 57 6.03 -4.57 9.14
C GLY A 57 5.94 -3.37 10.07
N ARG A 58 4.94 -3.39 10.97
CA ARG A 58 4.76 -2.38 12.05
C ARG A 58 4.83 -0.96 11.49
N GLY A 59 3.79 -0.54 10.80
CA GLY A 59 3.77 0.79 10.19
C GLY A 59 2.44 1.13 9.56
N LEU A 60 2.48 2.15 8.72
CA LEU A 60 1.36 2.59 7.91
C LEU A 60 1.19 1.65 6.72
N ILE A 61 -0.04 1.19 6.45
CA ILE A 61 -0.32 0.42 5.22
C ILE A 61 -0.72 1.40 4.13
N CYS A 62 0.14 1.50 3.13
CA CYS A 62 -0.07 2.35 1.96
C CYS A 62 -0.57 1.53 0.76
N ALA A 63 -1.18 2.19 -0.21
CA ALA A 63 -1.65 1.57 -1.45
C ALA A 63 -1.23 2.44 -2.66
N PRO A 64 0.00 2.29 -3.16
CA PRO A 64 0.50 3.11 -4.27
C PRO A 64 -0.39 2.96 -5.52
N LEU A 65 -0.78 4.10 -6.09
CA LEU A 65 -1.61 4.17 -7.30
C LEU A 65 -0.93 5.00 -8.39
N VAL A 66 -1.32 4.74 -9.63
CA VAL A 66 -1.00 5.63 -10.75
C VAL A 66 -1.87 6.88 -10.68
N GLU A 67 -1.33 8.02 -11.12
CA GLU A 67 -2.00 9.33 -11.02
C GLU A 67 -3.39 9.35 -11.66
N ASP A 68 -3.53 8.80 -12.87
CA ASP A 68 -4.83 8.71 -13.57
C ASP A 68 -5.87 7.98 -12.72
N ARG A 69 -5.46 6.96 -11.96
CA ARG A 69 -6.35 6.23 -11.06
C ARG A 69 -6.78 7.07 -9.87
N CYS A 70 -5.88 7.89 -9.32
CA CYS A 70 -6.23 8.84 -8.28
C CYS A 70 -7.27 9.86 -8.79
N VAL A 71 -7.11 10.36 -10.02
CA VAL A 71 -8.07 11.27 -10.66
C VAL A 71 -9.44 10.59 -10.86
N GLU A 72 -9.48 9.37 -11.39
CA GLU A 72 -10.72 8.59 -11.55
C GLU A 72 -11.48 8.39 -10.22
N LEU A 73 -10.75 8.17 -9.14
CA LEU A 73 -11.30 7.95 -7.79
C LEU A 73 -11.53 9.25 -6.99
N GLY A 74 -11.20 10.41 -7.57
CA GLY A 74 -11.28 11.71 -6.90
C GLY A 74 -10.43 11.77 -5.63
N LEU A 75 -9.21 11.25 -5.68
CA LEU A 75 -8.24 11.24 -4.58
C LEU A 75 -7.28 12.42 -4.71
N ASP A 76 -7.62 13.53 -4.08
CA ASP A 76 -6.75 14.69 -4.01
C ASP A 76 -5.56 14.45 -3.07
N LEU A 77 -4.44 15.15 -3.31
CA LEU A 77 -3.31 15.18 -2.39
C LEU A 77 -3.78 15.62 -0.99
N MET A 78 -3.25 14.97 0.05
CA MET A 78 -3.64 15.20 1.44
C MET A 78 -3.37 16.63 1.89
N VAL A 79 -2.30 17.24 1.39
CA VAL A 79 -1.88 18.62 1.70
C VAL A 79 -1.50 19.36 0.43
N GLN A 80 -1.78 20.66 0.38
CA GLN A 80 -1.43 21.50 -0.78
C GLN A 80 0.06 21.88 -0.83
N ASN A 81 0.71 21.95 0.33
CA ASN A 81 2.12 22.30 0.44
C ASN A 81 2.83 21.21 1.27
N ASN A 82 3.38 20.20 0.58
CA ASN A 82 4.07 19.09 1.21
C ASN A 82 5.49 19.53 1.61
N ASN A 83 5.80 19.46 2.90
CA ASN A 83 7.12 19.78 3.45
C ASN A 83 7.75 18.57 4.18
N ALA A 84 7.25 17.36 3.91
CA ALA A 84 7.82 16.13 4.44
C ALA A 84 9.22 15.90 3.88
N ALA A 85 10.09 15.23 4.64
CA ALA A 85 11.50 15.02 4.30
C ALA A 85 11.73 14.41 2.92
N TYR A 86 10.82 13.51 2.48
CA TYR A 86 10.86 12.85 1.18
C TYR A 86 9.66 13.20 0.28
N GLU A 87 8.88 14.22 0.68
CA GLU A 87 7.73 14.72 -0.08
C GLU A 87 6.75 13.62 -0.55
N THR A 88 6.60 12.55 0.26
CA THR A 88 5.73 11.41 -0.06
C THR A 88 4.32 11.90 -0.44
N PRO A 89 3.82 11.60 -1.65
CA PRO A 89 2.64 12.23 -2.22
C PRO A 89 1.35 11.53 -1.77
N PHE A 90 1.11 11.50 -0.45
CA PHE A 90 -0.12 10.91 0.09
C PHE A 90 -1.36 11.60 -0.46
N THR A 91 -2.35 10.83 -0.89
CA THR A 91 -3.70 11.34 -1.11
C THR A 91 -4.48 11.39 0.20
N VAL A 92 -5.69 11.95 0.17
CA VAL A 92 -6.66 11.73 1.26
C VAL A 92 -6.82 10.23 1.53
N SER A 93 -6.79 9.84 2.81
CA SER A 93 -6.95 8.44 3.19
C SER A 93 -8.38 7.96 2.94
N VAL A 94 -8.56 6.66 2.75
CA VAL A 94 -9.85 6.09 2.36
C VAL A 94 -10.22 4.82 3.11
N ASP A 95 -11.54 4.58 3.20
CA ASP A 95 -12.15 3.31 3.55
C ASP A 95 -13.26 2.96 2.55
N LEU A 96 -13.38 1.68 2.20
CA LEU A 96 -14.56 1.21 1.48
C LEU A 96 -15.79 1.22 2.39
N MET A 97 -16.83 1.94 2.01
CA MET A 97 -18.11 1.99 2.70
C MET A 97 -19.03 0.87 2.23
N GLY A 98 -19.71 0.17 3.14
CA GLY A 98 -20.57 -0.96 2.80
C GLY A 98 -19.77 -2.23 2.51
N HIS A 99 -20.29 -3.14 1.66
CA HIS A 99 -19.63 -4.41 1.29
C HIS A 99 -19.19 -5.29 2.48
N GLY A 100 -19.90 -5.17 3.61
CA GLY A 100 -19.55 -5.84 4.86
C GLY A 100 -18.27 -5.32 5.53
N CYS A 101 -17.80 -4.13 5.17
CA CYS A 101 -16.91 -3.32 6.00
C CYS A 101 -17.70 -2.69 7.16
N THR A 102 -16.98 -2.35 8.23
CA THR A 102 -17.55 -1.84 9.47
C THR A 102 -16.89 -0.52 9.85
N THR A 103 -15.76 -0.58 10.57
CA THR A 103 -15.02 0.59 11.04
C THR A 103 -13.84 0.95 10.15
N GLY A 104 -13.55 0.16 9.12
CA GLY A 104 -12.47 0.40 8.17
C GLY A 104 -11.10 -0.15 8.60
N ILE A 105 -10.81 -0.17 9.90
CA ILE A 105 -9.46 -0.48 10.41
C ILE A 105 -9.12 -1.98 10.47
N SER A 106 -10.13 -2.85 10.45
CA SER A 106 -9.90 -4.30 10.56
C SER A 106 -9.04 -4.81 9.40
N ALA A 107 -8.33 -5.93 9.58
CA ALA A 107 -7.55 -6.51 8.48
C ALA A 107 -8.43 -6.89 7.28
N SER A 108 -9.66 -7.34 7.56
CA SER A 108 -10.68 -7.63 6.54
C SER A 108 -11.09 -6.35 5.81
N ASP A 109 -11.46 -5.31 6.53
CA ASP A 109 -11.94 -4.04 5.97
C ASP A 109 -10.84 -3.39 5.12
N ARG A 110 -9.62 -3.28 5.65
CA ARG A 110 -8.45 -2.76 4.93
C ARG A 110 -8.15 -3.56 3.65
N SER A 111 -8.23 -4.90 3.69
CA SER A 111 -8.03 -5.71 2.49
C SER A 111 -9.08 -5.43 1.41
N LYS A 112 -10.35 -5.24 1.79
CA LYS A 112 -11.43 -4.88 0.87
C LYS A 112 -11.25 -3.48 0.30
N THR A 113 -10.83 -2.51 1.12
CA THR A 113 -10.49 -1.16 0.67
C THR A 113 -9.38 -1.19 -0.39
N VAL A 114 -8.30 -1.96 -0.16
CA VAL A 114 -7.22 -2.11 -1.14
C VAL A 114 -7.72 -2.76 -2.44
N GLN A 115 -8.60 -3.77 -2.37
CA GLN A 115 -9.21 -4.36 -3.57
C GLN A 115 -10.11 -3.36 -4.32
N ALA A 116 -10.86 -2.52 -3.60
CA ALA A 116 -11.72 -1.51 -4.20
C ALA A 116 -10.91 -0.46 -4.98
N LEU A 117 -9.75 -0.03 -4.47
CA LEU A 117 -8.87 0.92 -5.15
C LEU A 117 -8.45 0.44 -6.55
N VAL A 118 -8.26 -0.87 -6.74
CA VAL A 118 -7.86 -1.46 -8.03
C VAL A 118 -9.03 -2.04 -8.85
N ASN A 119 -10.27 -1.94 -8.36
CA ASN A 119 -11.45 -2.41 -9.09
C ASN A 119 -11.87 -1.38 -10.15
N PRO A 120 -11.80 -1.69 -11.46
CA PRO A 120 -12.15 -0.73 -12.51
C PRO A 120 -13.62 -0.29 -12.46
N ASP A 121 -14.50 -1.09 -11.86
CA ASP A 121 -15.95 -0.84 -11.83
C ASP A 121 -16.42 -0.18 -10.52
N ILE A 122 -15.51 0.19 -9.61
CA ILE A 122 -15.88 0.82 -8.33
C ILE A 122 -16.50 2.19 -8.57
N ASN A 123 -17.56 2.52 -7.82
CA ASN A 123 -18.07 3.88 -7.76
C ASN A 123 -17.21 4.70 -6.79
N PRO A 124 -16.58 5.82 -7.19
CA PRO A 124 -15.75 6.64 -6.30
C PRO A 124 -16.44 7.09 -5.01
N GLU A 125 -17.77 7.27 -5.04
CA GLU A 125 -18.58 7.63 -3.87
C GLU A 125 -18.69 6.50 -2.83
N GLU A 126 -18.26 5.28 -3.14
CA GLU A 126 -18.15 4.16 -2.19
C GLU A 126 -16.86 4.23 -1.37
N LEU A 127 -15.92 5.11 -1.72
CA LEU A 127 -14.70 5.37 -0.97
C LEU A 127 -14.90 6.54 -0.01
N GLY A 128 -15.15 6.22 1.27
CA GLY A 128 -15.24 7.20 2.34
C GLY A 128 -13.89 7.89 2.56
N LYS A 129 -13.93 9.21 2.75
CA LYS A 129 -12.76 10.08 2.97
C LYS A 129 -13.02 10.92 4.24
N PRO A 130 -12.18 10.89 5.29
CA PRO A 130 -10.96 10.08 5.44
C PRO A 130 -11.23 8.60 5.73
N GLY A 131 -10.18 7.78 5.77
CA GLY A 131 -10.22 6.38 6.22
C GLY A 131 -8.86 5.82 6.66
N HIS A 132 -8.68 4.50 6.61
CA HIS A 132 -7.55 3.80 7.22
C HIS A 132 -6.56 3.14 6.23
N ILE A 133 -6.81 3.25 4.93
CA ILE A 133 -5.82 2.99 3.86
C ILE A 133 -5.31 4.32 3.32
N PHE A 134 -4.00 4.41 3.04
CA PHE A 134 -3.33 5.62 2.60
C PHE A 134 -2.80 5.42 1.18
N PRO A 135 -3.53 5.87 0.16
CA PRO A 135 -3.02 5.86 -1.21
C PRO A 135 -1.86 6.84 -1.40
#